data_AF-A0A356I8I5-F1
#
_entry.id   AF-A0A356I8I5-F1
#
_cell.length_a   1.000
_cell.length_b   1.000
_cell.length_c   1.000
_cell.angle_alpha   90.00
_cell.angle_beta   90.00
_cell.angle_gamma   90.00
#
_symmetry.space_group_name_H-M   'P 1'
#
loop_
_entity.id
_entity.type
_entity.pdbx_description
1 polymer ?
#
loop_
_entity_poly.entity_id
_entity_poly.type
_entity_poly.pdbx_seq_one_letter_code
_entity_poly.pdbx_strand_id
1 'polypeptide(L)'
;ALGAALAPTDAVAFLVLSNRFAFPKRLETILTLEGLLNDASGLVVFQFAILALTTGSFSFVSAGTQFVWALVGGMLAGFFLAFGHRGLVSLLENLDAADIPGVLLLELSLPLLAYFVATYIGGSGIIAVVIAGLFQSKQLKKMTLFDARVNRVNQIVWDTLNFSLNGLVFLVFGYEFTRIIQPALRNPLSSNGHLLGIVILLTISLFLLRFIGLLCLNAYRKARSSKSVYSVHELGILTFSGIKGSVSIATILLLPKFDSLIYSLILFTVGMVTLLSFLAGLFVLPRFAKQKNESPILEGSVRISILQVVVNELELDIEDAANPNGIYIVIGQYYRRIEHLYRQLMSVDMRKEVASLRLKLVEIE
;
A
#
# COMPACT_ATOMS: atom_id res chain seq x y z
N ALA A 1 -20.18 -8.84 12.83
CA ALA A 1 -20.10 -8.00 11.61
C ALA A 1 -19.30 -6.73 11.85
N LEU A 2 -19.72 -5.86 12.80
CA LEU A 2 -19.05 -4.57 13.06
C LEU A 2 -17.54 -4.70 13.38
N GLY A 3 -17.17 -5.64 14.27
CA GLY A 3 -15.76 -5.90 14.57
C GLY A 3 -14.95 -6.40 13.37
N ALA A 4 -15.58 -7.14 12.44
CA ALA A 4 -14.93 -7.62 11.23
C ALA A 4 -14.75 -6.49 10.20
N ALA A 5 -15.74 -5.59 10.07
CA ALA A 5 -15.61 -4.40 9.24
C ALA A 5 -14.54 -3.43 9.76
N LEU A 6 -14.40 -3.33 11.08
CA LEU A 6 -13.35 -2.54 11.74
C LEU A 6 -12.06 -3.32 11.98
N ALA A 7 -11.91 -4.55 11.49
CA ALA A 7 -10.66 -5.31 11.64
C ALA A 7 -9.56 -4.82 10.67
N PRO A 8 -9.84 -4.62 9.37
CA PRO A 8 -8.90 -4.05 8.39
C PRO A 8 -8.17 -2.81 8.89
N THR A 9 -6.91 -2.68 8.50
CA THR A 9 -6.08 -1.52 8.84
C THR A 9 -5.40 -1.03 7.59
N ASP A 10 -5.53 0.26 7.37
CA ASP A 10 -5.07 0.93 6.17
C ASP A 10 -3.77 1.69 6.45
N ALA A 11 -2.77 1.47 5.61
CA ALA A 11 -1.48 2.15 5.68
C ALA A 11 -1.51 3.53 4.99
N VAL A 12 -2.66 3.98 4.45
CA VAL A 12 -2.75 5.25 3.72
C VAL A 12 -2.18 6.44 4.50
N ALA A 13 -2.52 6.64 5.79
CA ALA A 13 -1.96 7.80 6.49
C ALA A 13 -0.45 7.64 6.75
N PHE A 14 0.03 6.41 6.95
CA PHE A 14 1.47 6.15 7.01
C PHE A 14 2.16 6.49 5.68
N LEU A 15 1.59 6.10 4.54
CA LEU A 15 2.10 6.40 3.20
C LEU A 15 2.10 7.92 2.91
N VAL A 16 1.06 8.64 3.34
CA VAL A 16 1.03 10.11 3.22
C VAL A 16 2.12 10.75 4.08
N LEU A 17 2.36 10.23 5.28
CA LEU A 17 3.37 10.76 6.20
C LEU A 17 4.79 10.32 5.86
N SER A 18 5.00 9.16 5.23
CA SER A 18 6.33 8.64 4.87
C SER A 18 7.05 9.54 3.87
N ASN A 19 6.31 10.35 3.10
CA ASN A 19 6.87 11.38 2.25
C ASN A 19 7.54 12.54 3.03
N ARG A 20 7.08 12.81 4.27
CA ARG A 20 7.58 13.92 5.11
C ARG A 20 8.42 13.46 6.30
N PHE A 21 8.21 12.23 6.75
CA PHE A 21 8.84 11.66 7.93
C PHE A 21 9.56 10.37 7.60
N ALA A 22 10.73 10.17 8.20
CA ALA A 22 11.50 8.95 8.03
C ALA A 22 11.03 7.88 9.02
N PHE A 23 10.59 6.74 8.49
CA PHE A 23 10.27 5.55 9.26
C PHE A 23 11.31 4.44 9.00
N PRO A 24 11.57 3.55 9.97
CA PRO A 24 12.42 2.39 9.72
C PRO A 24 11.80 1.50 8.63
N LYS A 25 12.58 1.20 7.57
CA LYS A 25 12.13 0.35 6.44
C LYS A 25 11.49 -0.98 6.88
N ARG A 26 11.98 -1.55 7.99
CA ARG A 26 11.41 -2.77 8.59
C ARG A 26 9.95 -2.58 9.01
N LEU A 27 9.59 -1.45 9.62
CA LEU A 27 8.22 -1.19 10.07
C LEU A 27 7.30 -0.94 8.88
N GLU A 28 7.79 -0.21 7.88
CA GLU A 28 7.08 -0.03 6.61
C GLU A 28 6.71 -1.37 5.99
N THR A 29 7.68 -2.27 5.79
CA THR A 29 7.41 -3.60 5.21
C THR A 29 6.41 -4.40 6.06
N ILE A 30 6.49 -4.32 7.39
CA ILE A 30 5.55 -5.02 8.29
C ILE A 30 4.13 -4.48 8.11
N LEU A 31 3.97 -3.15 8.10
CA LEU A 31 2.66 -2.50 7.97
C LEU A 31 2.01 -2.79 6.62
N THR A 32 2.80 -2.78 5.53
CA THR A 32 2.29 -3.10 4.19
C THR A 32 1.82 -4.56 4.09
N LEU A 33 2.59 -5.49 4.65
CA LEU A 33 2.22 -6.92 4.67
C LEU A 33 1.04 -7.20 5.62
N GLU A 34 0.97 -6.50 6.75
CA GLU A 34 -0.15 -6.59 7.68
C GLU A 34 -1.44 -6.11 7.00
N GLY A 35 -1.43 -4.93 6.37
CA GLY A 35 -2.60 -4.36 5.68
C GLY A 35 -3.16 -5.31 4.61
N LEU A 36 -2.30 -5.84 3.73
CA LEU A 36 -2.69 -6.81 2.69
C LEU A 36 -3.42 -8.04 3.27
N LEU A 37 -2.91 -8.62 4.35
CA LEU A 37 -3.50 -9.80 4.98
C LEU A 37 -4.75 -9.45 5.81
N ASN A 38 -4.77 -8.30 6.48
CA ASN A 38 -5.89 -7.84 7.30
C ASN A 38 -7.13 -7.51 6.46
N ASP A 39 -6.94 -6.89 5.29
CA ASP A 39 -8.04 -6.53 4.41
C ASP A 39 -8.76 -7.80 3.91
N ALA A 40 -7.98 -8.79 3.47
CA ALA A 40 -8.51 -10.08 3.01
C ALA A 40 -9.18 -10.87 4.13
N SER A 41 -8.52 -11.01 5.29
CA SER A 41 -9.07 -11.77 6.41
C SER A 41 -10.29 -11.09 7.05
N GLY A 42 -10.27 -9.76 7.18
CA GLY A 42 -11.37 -8.97 7.70
C GLY A 42 -12.65 -9.12 6.88
N LEU A 43 -12.54 -9.07 5.55
CA LEU A 43 -13.70 -9.26 4.67
C LEU A 43 -14.24 -10.69 4.70
N VAL A 44 -13.38 -11.70 4.79
CA VAL A 44 -13.81 -13.10 4.94
C VAL A 44 -14.58 -13.29 6.25
N VAL A 45 -14.05 -12.78 7.38
CA VAL A 45 -14.76 -12.83 8.67
C VAL A 45 -16.08 -12.05 8.60
N PHE A 46 -16.12 -10.93 7.86
CA PHE A 46 -17.34 -10.17 7.63
C PHE A 46 -18.40 -10.99 6.88
N GLN A 47 -18.02 -11.69 5.80
CA GLN A 47 -18.93 -12.56 5.05
C GLN A 47 -19.56 -13.63 5.94
N PHE A 48 -18.78 -14.29 6.80
CA PHE A 48 -19.32 -15.24 7.78
C PHE A 48 -20.26 -14.59 8.78
N ALA A 49 -19.93 -13.38 9.23
CA ALA A 49 -20.79 -12.65 10.15
C ALA A 49 -22.12 -12.24 9.49
N ILE A 50 -22.12 -11.90 8.20
CA ILE A 50 -23.35 -11.63 7.44
C ILE A 50 -24.14 -12.90 7.24
N LEU A 51 -23.49 -14.01 6.87
CA LEU A 51 -24.14 -15.30 6.70
C LEU A 51 -24.86 -15.72 7.99
N ALA A 52 -24.17 -15.66 9.14
CA ALA A 52 -24.77 -15.97 10.43
C ALA A 52 -25.94 -15.02 10.79
N LEU A 53 -25.84 -13.74 10.41
CA LEU A 53 -26.89 -12.74 10.62
C LEU A 53 -28.13 -13.02 9.76
N THR A 54 -27.95 -13.46 8.51
CA THR A 54 -29.07 -13.69 7.58
C THR A 54 -29.71 -15.06 7.73
N THR A 55 -28.94 -16.09 8.11
CA THR A 55 -29.45 -17.45 8.34
C THR A 55 -30.04 -17.65 9.73
N GLY A 56 -29.76 -16.74 10.68
CA GLY A 56 -30.19 -16.84 12.08
C GLY A 56 -29.59 -18.03 12.84
N SER A 57 -28.71 -18.81 12.21
CA SER A 57 -28.10 -20.01 12.77
C SER A 57 -26.61 -20.05 12.43
N PHE A 58 -25.80 -20.36 13.45
CA PHE A 58 -24.36 -20.48 13.31
C PHE A 58 -23.94 -21.93 13.55
N SER A 59 -23.54 -22.62 12.48
CA SER A 59 -22.89 -23.93 12.58
C SER A 59 -21.39 -23.75 12.45
N PHE A 60 -20.66 -23.97 13.54
CA PHE A 60 -19.20 -23.84 13.57
C PHE A 60 -18.54 -24.80 12.56
N VAL A 61 -19.06 -26.02 12.41
CA VAL A 61 -18.55 -27.02 11.47
C VAL A 61 -18.76 -26.57 10.03
N SER A 62 -19.97 -26.12 9.68
CA SER A 62 -20.26 -25.62 8.33
C SER A 62 -19.47 -24.36 7.99
N ALA A 63 -19.32 -23.45 8.95
CA ALA A 63 -18.52 -22.24 8.78
C ALA A 63 -17.03 -22.58 8.61
N GLY A 64 -16.52 -23.55 9.37
CA GLY A 64 -15.13 -24.02 9.26
C GLY A 64 -14.84 -24.69 7.91
N THR A 65 -15.72 -25.58 7.43
CA THR A 65 -15.53 -26.24 6.13
C THR A 65 -15.62 -25.23 4.98
N GLN A 66 -16.59 -24.32 5.02
CA GLN A 66 -16.74 -23.27 4.01
C GLN A 66 -15.57 -22.28 4.05
N PHE A 67 -15.01 -21.98 5.23
CA PHE A 67 -13.80 -21.16 5.36
C PHE A 67 -12.59 -21.85 4.72
N VAL A 68 -12.38 -23.13 4.99
CA VAL A 68 -11.28 -23.90 4.40
C VAL A 68 -11.45 -23.99 2.87
N TRP A 69 -12.67 -24.23 2.38
CA TRP A 69 -12.95 -24.25 0.95
C TRP A 69 -12.70 -22.88 0.30
N ALA A 70 -13.17 -21.79 0.92
CA ALA A 70 -12.95 -20.44 0.44
C ALA A 70 -11.45 -20.11 0.36
N LEU A 71 -10.68 -20.51 1.37
CA LEU A 71 -9.25 -20.29 1.46
C LEU A 71 -8.47 -21.11 0.41
N VAL A 72 -8.72 -22.42 0.32
CA VAL A 72 -8.04 -23.31 -0.63
C VAL A 72 -8.44 -22.98 -2.07
N GLY A 73 -9.73 -22.80 -2.35
CA GLY A 73 -10.24 -22.43 -3.67
C GLY A 73 -9.68 -21.09 -4.15
N GLY A 74 -9.62 -20.09 -3.26
CA GLY A 74 -8.98 -18.81 -3.56
C GLY A 74 -7.49 -18.95 -3.89
N MET A 75 -6.74 -19.68 -3.05
CA MET A 75 -5.31 -19.91 -3.29
C MET A 75 -5.03 -20.63 -4.61
N LEU A 76 -5.78 -21.70 -4.92
CA LEU A 76 -5.60 -22.45 -6.16
C LEU A 76 -5.92 -21.58 -7.39
N ALA A 77 -7.06 -20.89 -7.38
CA ALA A 77 -7.45 -20.02 -8.50
C ALA A 77 -6.40 -18.91 -8.74
N GLY A 78 -5.96 -18.22 -7.68
CA GLY A 78 -4.93 -17.19 -7.78
C GLY A 78 -3.59 -17.73 -8.29
N PHE A 79 -3.18 -18.91 -7.82
CA PHE A 79 -1.95 -19.57 -8.27
C PHE A 79 -2.00 -19.94 -9.76
N PHE A 80 -3.05 -20.62 -10.20
CA PHE A 80 -3.18 -21.07 -11.59
C PHE A 80 -3.31 -19.89 -12.56
N LEU A 81 -4.04 -18.84 -12.18
CA LEU A 81 -4.16 -17.64 -13.03
C LEU A 81 -2.85 -16.87 -13.10
N ALA A 82 -2.11 -16.71 -12.01
CA ALA A 82 -0.79 -16.08 -12.05
C ALA A 82 0.25 -16.92 -12.79
N PHE A 83 0.11 -18.25 -12.79
CA PHE A 83 0.92 -19.14 -13.61
C PHE A 83 0.59 -18.98 -15.11
N GLY A 84 -0.70 -18.99 -15.46
CA GLY A 84 -1.17 -18.77 -16.83
C GLY A 84 -0.79 -17.39 -17.37
N HIS A 85 -0.93 -16.33 -16.55
CA HIS A 85 -0.51 -14.97 -16.88
C HIS A 85 0.98 -14.91 -17.24
N ARG A 86 1.85 -15.52 -16.42
CA ARG A 86 3.29 -15.60 -16.71
C ARG A 86 3.59 -16.39 -17.98
N GLY A 87 2.87 -17.49 -18.21
CA GLY A 87 2.98 -18.26 -19.45
C GLY A 87 2.61 -17.43 -20.68
N LEU A 88 1.53 -16.63 -20.60
CA LEU A 88 1.06 -15.80 -21.69
C LEU A 88 2.00 -14.62 -21.98
N VAL A 89 2.53 -13.96 -20.95
CA VAL A 89 3.57 -12.92 -21.11
C VAL A 89 4.82 -13.51 -21.75
N SER A 90 5.29 -14.67 -21.28
CA SER A 90 6.46 -15.33 -21.88
C SER A 90 6.22 -15.76 -23.33
N LEU A 91 5.00 -16.16 -23.68
CA LEU A 91 4.62 -16.48 -25.06
C LEU A 91 4.67 -15.23 -25.95
N LEU A 92 4.12 -14.11 -25.47
CA LEU A 92 4.15 -12.83 -26.19
C LEU A 92 5.59 -12.32 -26.40
N GLU A 93 6.45 -12.47 -25.37
CA GLU A 93 7.88 -12.15 -25.47
C GLU A 93 8.57 -13.03 -26.54
N ASN A 94 8.30 -14.34 -26.55
CA ASN A 94 8.91 -15.26 -27.51
C ASN A 94 8.45 -15.04 -28.96
N LEU A 95 7.27 -14.45 -29.15
CA LEU A 95 6.69 -14.17 -30.47
C LEU A 95 7.02 -12.75 -30.97
N ASP A 96 7.87 -11.99 -30.26
CA ASP A 96 8.15 -10.56 -30.49
C ASP A 96 6.87 -9.70 -30.58
N ALA A 97 5.79 -10.16 -29.95
CA ALA A 97 4.48 -9.51 -29.92
C ALA A 97 4.22 -8.78 -28.59
N ALA A 98 5.19 -8.81 -27.67
CA ALA A 98 5.09 -8.13 -26.38
C ALA A 98 5.25 -6.61 -26.53
N ASP A 99 4.13 -5.90 -26.57
CA ASP A 99 4.07 -4.46 -26.47
C ASP A 99 3.76 -4.01 -25.02
N ILE A 100 4.22 -2.81 -24.65
CA ILE A 100 4.02 -2.26 -23.30
C ILE A 100 2.51 -2.17 -22.95
N PRO A 101 1.63 -1.68 -23.85
CA PRO A 101 0.19 -1.63 -23.57
C PRO A 101 -0.43 -3.01 -23.36
N GLY A 102 -0.10 -4.01 -24.18
CA GLY A 102 -0.64 -5.36 -24.07
C GLY A 102 -0.26 -6.04 -22.76
N VAL A 103 1.02 -5.96 -22.36
CA VAL A 103 1.49 -6.50 -21.07
C VAL A 103 0.79 -5.81 -19.90
N LEU A 104 0.63 -4.48 -19.96
CA LEU A 104 -0.04 -3.72 -18.92
C LEU A 104 -1.54 -4.04 -18.81
N LEU A 105 -2.24 -4.23 -19.94
CA LEU A 105 -3.63 -4.68 -19.95
C LEU A 105 -3.78 -6.08 -19.34
N LEU A 106 -2.87 -6.99 -19.66
CA LEU A 106 -2.83 -8.33 -19.08
C LEU A 106 -2.65 -8.26 -17.56
N GLU A 107 -1.72 -7.43 -17.09
CA GLU A 107 -1.44 -7.24 -15.68
C GLU A 107 -2.63 -6.63 -14.92
N LEU A 108 -3.31 -5.63 -15.51
CA LEU A 108 -4.54 -5.05 -14.95
C LEU A 108 -5.73 -6.03 -14.95
N SER A 109 -5.77 -6.96 -15.91
CA SER A 109 -6.85 -7.97 -15.99
C SER A 109 -6.73 -9.07 -14.94
N LEU A 110 -5.50 -9.41 -14.53
CA LEU A 110 -5.21 -10.52 -13.61
C LEU A 110 -5.99 -10.46 -12.28
N PRO A 111 -6.00 -9.34 -11.53
CA PRO A 111 -6.80 -9.24 -10.29
C PRO A 111 -8.30 -9.46 -10.53
N LEU A 112 -8.86 -8.89 -11.60
CA LEU A 112 -10.28 -9.04 -11.91
C LEU A 112 -10.63 -10.50 -12.22
N LEU A 113 -9.83 -11.15 -13.08
CA LEU A 113 -9.99 -12.56 -13.41
C LEU A 113 -9.84 -13.44 -12.18
N ALA A 114 -8.83 -13.20 -11.34
CA ALA A 114 -8.61 -13.95 -10.11
C ALA A 114 -9.81 -13.87 -9.16
N TYR A 115 -10.38 -12.66 -8.99
CA TYR A 115 -11.55 -12.46 -8.15
C TYR A 115 -12.76 -13.25 -8.67
N PHE A 116 -13.11 -13.09 -9.95
CA PHE A 116 -14.32 -13.70 -10.51
C PHE A 116 -14.22 -15.22 -10.62
N VAL A 117 -13.08 -15.75 -11.09
CA VAL A 117 -12.88 -17.20 -11.22
C VAL A 117 -12.94 -17.87 -9.86
N ALA A 118 -12.28 -17.30 -8.84
CA ALA A 118 -12.32 -17.86 -7.49
C ALA A 118 -13.73 -17.81 -6.90
N THR A 119 -14.45 -16.70 -7.08
CA THR A 119 -15.84 -16.57 -6.59
C THR A 119 -16.76 -17.59 -7.27
N TYR A 120 -16.57 -17.86 -8.56
CA TYR A 120 -17.36 -18.84 -9.32
C TYR A 120 -17.22 -20.27 -8.79
N ILE A 121 -16.02 -20.68 -8.35
CA ILE A 121 -15.78 -22.01 -7.76
C ILE A 121 -16.10 -22.08 -6.26
N GLY A 122 -16.72 -21.03 -5.70
CA GLY A 122 -17.01 -20.90 -4.25
C GLY A 122 -15.78 -20.59 -3.39
N GLY A 123 -14.67 -20.21 -4.01
CA GLY A 123 -13.45 -19.72 -3.37
C GLY A 123 -13.54 -18.24 -2.94
N SER A 124 -12.60 -17.77 -2.13
CA SER A 124 -12.47 -16.35 -1.80
C SER A 124 -11.78 -15.60 -2.92
N GLY A 125 -12.53 -14.73 -3.60
CA GLY A 125 -12.01 -13.83 -4.64
C GLY A 125 -10.84 -12.96 -4.19
N ILE A 126 -10.89 -12.44 -2.96
CA ILE A 126 -9.82 -11.58 -2.44
C ILE A 126 -8.53 -12.38 -2.19
N ILE A 127 -8.64 -13.57 -1.60
CA ILE A 127 -7.48 -14.45 -1.40
C ILE A 127 -6.84 -14.78 -2.75
N ALA A 128 -7.65 -15.06 -3.78
CA ALA A 128 -7.13 -15.32 -5.12
C ALA A 128 -6.35 -14.12 -5.70
N VAL A 129 -6.86 -12.89 -5.53
CA VAL A 129 -6.17 -11.67 -5.95
C VAL A 129 -4.84 -11.50 -5.23
N VAL A 130 -4.83 -11.66 -3.90
CA VAL A 130 -3.61 -11.52 -3.08
C VAL A 130 -2.56 -12.55 -3.51
N ILE A 131 -2.96 -13.81 -3.68
CA ILE A 131 -2.06 -14.87 -4.12
C ILE A 131 -1.54 -14.58 -5.52
N ALA A 132 -2.41 -14.17 -6.45
CA ALA A 132 -1.99 -13.82 -7.81
C ALA A 132 -0.95 -12.69 -7.80
N GLY A 133 -1.19 -11.61 -7.02
CA GLY A 133 -0.26 -10.50 -6.86
C GLY A 133 1.08 -10.90 -6.23
N LEU A 134 1.07 -11.75 -5.21
CA LEU A 134 2.31 -12.28 -4.59
C LEU A 134 3.15 -13.10 -5.57
N PHE A 135 2.52 -13.87 -6.45
CA PHE A 135 3.22 -14.61 -7.51
C PHE A 135 3.70 -13.71 -8.64
N GLN A 136 2.98 -12.62 -8.95
CA GLN A 136 3.38 -11.62 -9.93
C GLN A 136 4.59 -10.79 -9.45
N SER A 137 4.66 -10.47 -8.16
CA SER A 137 5.75 -9.69 -7.56
C SER A 137 7.11 -10.43 -7.55
N LYS A 138 7.12 -11.77 -7.59
CA LYS A 138 8.35 -12.56 -7.66
C LYS A 138 8.96 -12.57 -9.07
N GLN A 139 9.51 -11.44 -9.49
CA GLN A 139 10.35 -11.37 -10.69
C GLN A 139 11.80 -11.74 -10.34
N LEU A 140 12.16 -13.01 -10.55
CA LEU A 140 13.52 -13.54 -10.37
C LEU A 140 14.38 -13.45 -11.65
N LYS A 141 13.97 -12.68 -12.67
CA LYS A 141 14.73 -12.52 -13.93
C LYS A 141 15.69 -11.32 -13.87
N LYS A 142 16.78 -11.40 -14.64
CA LYS A 142 17.65 -10.24 -14.95
C LYS A 142 16.79 -9.16 -15.61
N MET A 143 16.67 -7.99 -14.98
CA MET A 143 15.88 -6.87 -15.49
C MET A 143 16.46 -6.38 -16.83
N THR A 144 15.66 -6.45 -17.88
CA THR A 144 15.96 -5.79 -19.16
C THR A 144 15.56 -4.31 -19.11
N LEU A 145 16.04 -3.50 -20.07
CA LEU A 145 15.63 -2.09 -20.20
C LEU A 145 14.11 -1.95 -20.49
N PHE A 146 13.53 -2.94 -21.15
CA PHE A 146 12.10 -3.03 -21.39
C PHE A 146 11.35 -3.25 -20.07
N ASP A 147 11.79 -4.21 -19.25
CA ASP A 147 11.21 -4.49 -17.93
C ASP A 147 11.26 -3.26 -17.01
N ALA A 148 12.36 -2.50 -17.05
CA ALA A 148 12.50 -1.27 -16.27
C ALA A 148 11.50 -0.18 -16.70
N ARG A 149 11.18 -0.11 -18.00
CA ARG A 149 10.18 0.85 -18.53
C ARG A 149 8.77 0.40 -18.20
N VAL A 150 8.45 -0.88 -18.42
CA VAL A 150 7.16 -1.47 -18.05
C VAL A 150 6.89 -1.31 -16.56
N ASN A 151 7.84 -1.67 -15.69
CA ASN A 151 7.69 -1.54 -14.24
C ASN A 151 7.46 -0.08 -13.81
N ARG A 152 8.13 0.90 -14.43
CA ARG A 152 7.89 2.32 -14.14
C ARG A 152 6.48 2.76 -14.50
N VAL A 153 6.02 2.41 -15.72
CA VAL A 153 4.67 2.77 -16.17
C VAL A 153 3.63 2.07 -15.31
N ASN A 154 3.84 0.78 -15.02
CA ASN A 154 2.98 -0.03 -14.18
C ASN A 154 2.82 0.57 -12.77
N GLN A 155 3.92 0.99 -12.14
CA GLN A 155 3.88 1.65 -10.83
C GLN A 155 3.04 2.94 -10.88
N ILE A 156 3.23 3.79 -11.88
CA ILE A 156 2.45 5.03 -12.04
C ILE A 156 0.96 4.71 -12.21
N VAL A 157 0.62 3.69 -13.01
CA VAL A 157 -0.77 3.26 -13.24
C VAL A 157 -1.40 2.73 -11.94
N TRP A 158 -0.72 1.84 -11.23
CA TRP A 158 -1.21 1.31 -9.95
C TRP A 158 -1.37 2.38 -8.88
N ASP A 159 -0.41 3.31 -8.75
CA ASP A 159 -0.52 4.42 -7.80
C ASP A 159 -1.72 5.31 -8.13
N THR A 160 -1.94 5.61 -9.43
CA THR A 160 -3.08 6.39 -9.90
C THR A 160 -4.41 5.68 -9.66
N LEU A 161 -4.47 4.37 -9.93
CA LEU A 161 -5.65 3.55 -9.67
C LEU A 161 -5.97 3.45 -8.18
N ASN A 162 -4.96 3.18 -7.34
CA ASN A 162 -5.12 3.13 -5.89
C ASN A 162 -5.63 4.46 -5.33
N PHE A 163 -5.06 5.58 -5.79
CA PHE A 163 -5.53 6.91 -5.39
C PHE A 163 -6.99 7.14 -5.82
N SER A 164 -7.33 6.82 -7.07
CA SER A 164 -8.66 7.05 -7.64
C SER A 164 -9.73 6.18 -6.96
N LEU A 165 -9.45 4.88 -6.76
CA LEU A 165 -10.37 3.94 -6.12
C LEU A 165 -10.59 4.28 -4.64
N ASN A 166 -9.52 4.59 -3.90
CA ASN A 166 -9.67 5.05 -2.51
C ASN A 166 -10.48 6.35 -2.45
N GLY A 167 -10.19 7.32 -3.32
CA GLY A 167 -10.95 8.56 -3.43
C GLY A 167 -12.44 8.31 -3.71
N LEU A 168 -12.76 7.37 -4.61
CA LEU A 168 -14.13 6.97 -4.92
C LEU A 168 -14.84 6.36 -3.71
N VAL A 169 -14.19 5.46 -2.95
CA VAL A 169 -14.76 4.88 -1.73
C VAL A 169 -15.09 5.97 -0.71
N PHE A 170 -14.17 6.91 -0.48
CA PHE A 170 -14.41 8.04 0.42
C PHE A 170 -15.49 8.98 -0.08
N LEU A 171 -15.60 9.21 -1.40
CA LEU A 171 -16.67 10.02 -2.00
C LEU A 171 -18.04 9.36 -1.80
N VAL A 172 -18.17 8.08 -2.16
CA VAL A 172 -19.41 7.30 -1.97
C VAL A 172 -19.81 7.29 -0.50
N PHE A 173 -18.85 7.10 0.39
CA PHE A 173 -19.10 7.18 1.82
C PHE A 173 -19.52 8.57 2.26
N GLY A 174 -18.85 9.64 1.82
CA GLY A 174 -19.24 11.01 2.14
C GLY A 174 -20.67 11.34 1.68
N TYR A 175 -21.06 10.84 0.50
CA TYR A 175 -22.42 10.95 0.00
C TYR A 175 -23.42 10.20 0.90
N GLU A 176 -23.17 8.92 1.18
CA GLU A 176 -24.04 8.11 2.06
C GLU A 176 -24.08 8.66 3.49
N PHE A 177 -22.97 9.19 4.00
CA PHE A 177 -22.82 9.75 5.33
C PHE A 177 -23.83 10.87 5.60
N THR A 178 -24.05 11.76 4.62
CA THR A 178 -25.06 12.83 4.77
C THR A 178 -26.48 12.30 4.92
N ARG A 179 -26.81 11.19 4.25
CA ARG A 179 -28.14 10.54 4.31
C ARG A 179 -28.33 9.78 5.61
N ILE A 180 -27.25 9.23 6.15
CA ILE A 180 -27.23 8.36 7.34
C ILE A 180 -27.14 9.15 8.64
N ILE A 181 -26.54 10.34 8.63
CA ILE A 181 -26.40 11.18 9.83
C ILE A 181 -27.73 11.72 10.34
N GLN A 182 -28.64 12.10 9.43
CA GLN A 182 -29.85 12.82 9.83
C GLN A 182 -30.77 11.97 10.71
N PRO A 183 -31.03 10.68 10.41
CA PRO A 183 -31.82 9.82 11.29
C PRO A 183 -31.11 9.52 12.62
N ALA A 184 -29.78 9.33 12.61
CA ALA A 184 -29.00 9.03 13.81
C ALA A 184 -28.98 10.21 14.81
N LEU A 185 -28.81 11.45 14.32
CA LEU A 185 -28.75 12.65 15.17
C LEU A 185 -30.12 13.16 15.62
N ARG A 186 -31.20 12.77 14.94
CA ARG A 186 -32.59 13.16 15.29
C ARG A 186 -33.27 12.14 16.20
N ASN A 187 -32.60 11.04 16.53
CA ASN A 187 -33.19 9.99 17.36
C ASN A 187 -33.39 10.49 18.81
N PRO A 188 -34.63 10.57 19.31
CA PRO A 188 -34.91 11.03 20.68
C PRO A 188 -34.47 10.04 21.77
N LEU A 189 -34.11 8.79 21.41
CA LEU A 189 -33.75 7.72 22.34
C LEU A 189 -32.25 7.72 22.72
N SER A 190 -31.41 8.56 22.13
CA SER A 190 -29.98 8.63 22.45
C SER A 190 -29.50 10.07 22.39
N SER A 191 -29.06 10.61 23.54
CA SER A 191 -28.37 11.90 23.55
C SER A 191 -27.16 11.85 22.61
N ASN A 192 -27.01 12.85 21.74
CA ASN A 192 -25.88 12.96 20.82
C ASN A 192 -24.52 12.83 21.54
N GLY A 193 -24.46 13.23 22.82
CA GLY A 193 -23.28 13.03 23.67
C GLY A 193 -22.97 11.57 24.01
N HIS A 194 -23.99 10.73 24.23
CA HIS A 194 -23.78 9.29 24.46
C HIS A 194 -23.22 8.61 23.21
N LEU A 195 -23.74 8.97 22.04
CA LEU A 195 -23.34 8.37 20.78
C LEU A 195 -21.88 8.75 20.42
N LEU A 196 -21.50 10.02 20.62
CA LEU A 196 -20.10 10.45 20.56
C LEU A 196 -19.22 9.73 21.59
N GLY A 197 -19.70 9.54 22.82
CA GLY A 197 -19.01 8.79 23.86
C GLY A 197 -18.72 7.34 23.43
N ILE A 198 -19.70 6.66 22.81
CA ILE A 198 -19.53 5.31 22.27
C ILE A 198 -18.46 5.29 21.17
N VAL A 199 -18.50 6.24 20.22
CA VAL A 199 -17.50 6.34 19.15
C VAL A 199 -16.09 6.51 19.72
N ILE A 200 -15.91 7.46 20.64
CA ILE A 200 -14.61 7.74 21.26
C ILE A 200 -14.11 6.50 22.02
N LEU A 201 -14.98 5.88 22.81
CA LEU A 201 -14.65 4.67 23.58
C LEU A 201 -14.27 3.51 22.66
N LEU A 202 -15.00 3.30 21.56
CA LEU A 202 -14.68 2.27 20.57
C LEU A 202 -13.34 2.56 19.89
N THR A 203 -13.08 3.79 19.46
CA THR A 203 -11.80 4.15 18.84
C THR A 203 -10.64 3.93 19.81
N ILE A 204 -10.76 4.38 21.06
CA ILE A 204 -9.74 4.14 22.09
C ILE A 204 -9.56 2.65 22.33
N SER A 205 -10.65 1.89 22.45
CA SER A 205 -10.62 0.45 22.67
C SER A 205 -9.91 -0.29 21.53
N LEU A 206 -10.15 0.08 20.26
CA LEU A 206 -9.48 -0.52 19.11
C LEU A 206 -7.96 -0.25 19.12
N PHE A 207 -7.53 0.98 19.40
CA PHE A 207 -6.11 1.30 19.53
C PHE A 207 -5.48 0.58 20.73
N LEU A 208 -6.19 0.50 21.85
CA LEU A 208 -5.73 -0.20 23.06
C LEU A 208 -5.57 -1.70 22.81
N LEU A 209 -6.55 -2.35 22.16
CA LEU A 209 -6.50 -3.75 21.79
C LEU A 209 -5.31 -4.04 20.87
N ARG A 210 -5.06 -3.16 19.89
CA ARG A 210 -3.88 -3.25 19.01
C ARG A 210 -2.58 -3.13 19.82
N PHE A 211 -2.48 -2.13 20.68
CA PHE A 211 -1.30 -1.91 21.53
C PHE A 211 -1.02 -3.09 22.45
N ILE A 212 -2.06 -3.61 23.13
CA ILE A 212 -1.96 -4.80 23.98
C ILE A 212 -1.55 -6.01 23.16
N GLY A 213 -2.15 -6.23 21.99
CA GLY A 213 -1.77 -7.34 21.10
C GLY A 213 -0.28 -7.29 20.69
N LEU A 214 0.21 -6.10 20.34
CA LEU A 214 1.62 -5.88 20.02
C LEU A 214 2.54 -6.07 21.23
N LEU A 215 2.12 -5.65 22.43
CA LEU A 215 2.85 -5.90 23.68
C LEU A 215 2.93 -7.40 24.00
N CYS A 216 1.81 -8.12 23.88
CA CYS A 216 1.77 -9.57 24.07
C CYS A 216 2.70 -10.28 23.09
N LEU A 217 2.70 -9.89 21.81
CA LEU A 217 3.61 -10.43 20.81
C LEU A 217 5.08 -10.15 21.16
N ASN A 218 5.40 -8.93 21.60
CA ASN A 218 6.76 -8.56 21.98
C ASN A 218 7.22 -9.34 23.23
N ALA A 219 6.35 -9.50 24.23
CA ALA A 219 6.61 -10.28 25.43
C ALA A 219 6.84 -11.76 25.12
N TYR A 220 5.99 -12.36 24.28
CA TYR A 220 6.13 -13.74 23.82
C TYR A 220 7.47 -13.97 23.08
N ARG A 221 7.84 -13.05 22.17
CA ARG A 221 9.12 -13.16 21.45
C ARG A 221 10.33 -12.94 22.35
N LYS A 222 10.24 -12.01 23.32
CA LYS A 222 11.29 -11.79 24.32
C LYS A 222 11.53 -13.05 25.15
N ALA A 223 10.47 -13.75 25.56
CA ALA A 223 10.56 -15.01 26.30
C ALA A 223 11.24 -16.12 25.49
N ARG A 224 11.04 -16.15 24.16
CA ARG A 224 11.58 -17.20 23.27
C ARG A 224 12.98 -16.93 22.70
N SER A 225 13.38 -15.65 22.59
CA SER A 225 14.60 -15.25 21.86
C SER A 225 15.53 -14.32 22.67
N SER A 226 15.23 -14.06 23.94
CA SER A 226 16.02 -13.23 24.89
C SER A 226 16.26 -11.76 24.47
N LYS A 227 15.80 -11.34 23.29
CA LYS A 227 15.88 -9.95 22.81
C LYS A 227 14.50 -9.37 22.58
N SER A 228 14.27 -8.14 23.06
CA SER A 228 13.10 -7.35 22.69
C SER A 228 13.14 -7.10 21.18
N VAL A 229 12.04 -7.36 20.50
CA VAL A 229 11.99 -7.25 19.03
C VAL A 229 11.59 -5.86 18.59
N TYR A 230 10.83 -5.15 19.44
CA TYR A 230 10.35 -3.81 19.20
C TYR A 230 10.65 -2.88 20.39
N SER A 231 11.07 -1.65 20.10
CA SER A 231 11.14 -0.56 21.09
C SER A 231 9.74 -0.01 21.39
N VAL A 232 9.55 0.65 22.55
CA VAL A 232 8.30 1.35 22.90
C VAL A 232 7.91 2.37 21.83
N HIS A 233 8.91 3.01 21.22
CA HIS A 233 8.71 3.94 20.12
C HIS A 233 8.18 3.26 18.85
N GLU A 234 8.73 2.09 18.50
CA GLU A 234 8.28 1.30 17.35
C GLU A 234 6.88 0.72 17.58
N LEU A 235 6.55 0.33 18.82
CA LEU A 235 5.20 -0.08 19.21
C LEU A 235 4.20 1.07 19.05
N GLY A 236 4.59 2.29 19.40
CA GLY A 236 3.80 3.50 19.16
C GLY A 236 3.51 3.71 17.67
N ILE A 237 4.56 3.65 16.83
CA ILE A 237 4.43 3.76 15.37
C ILE A 237 3.48 2.67 14.83
N LEU A 238 3.69 1.41 15.19
CA LEU A 238 2.86 0.29 14.72
C LEU A 238 1.40 0.40 15.18
N THR A 239 1.16 0.94 16.38
CA THR A 239 -0.19 1.11 16.93
C THR A 239 -0.94 2.22 16.21
N PHE A 240 -0.35 3.42 16.14
CA PHE A 240 -1.01 4.59 15.54
C PHE A 240 -1.01 4.57 14.01
N SER A 241 -0.21 3.71 13.39
CA SER A 241 -0.29 3.43 11.95
C SER A 241 -1.44 2.49 11.59
N GLY A 242 -2.05 1.80 12.57
CA GLY A 242 -3.17 0.87 12.36
C GLY A 242 -4.52 1.56 12.17
N ILE A 243 -4.56 2.53 11.27
CA ILE A 243 -5.71 3.38 11.04
C ILE A 243 -6.80 2.59 10.32
N LYS A 244 -8.06 2.89 10.59
CA LYS A 244 -9.18 2.31 9.83
C LYS A 244 -9.40 3.13 8.56
N GLY A 245 -9.46 2.45 7.41
CA GLY A 245 -9.48 3.11 6.11
C GLY A 245 -10.63 2.70 5.20
N SER A 246 -10.37 2.79 3.89
CA SER A 246 -11.37 2.62 2.83
C SER A 246 -12.01 1.22 2.85
N VAL A 247 -11.25 0.17 3.16
CA VAL A 247 -11.76 -1.21 3.24
C VAL A 247 -12.81 -1.35 4.34
N SER A 248 -12.62 -0.72 5.51
CA SER A 248 -13.62 -0.76 6.58
C SER A 248 -14.93 -0.10 6.18
N ILE A 249 -14.84 1.02 5.46
CA ILE A 249 -15.97 1.76 4.92
C ILE A 249 -16.69 0.94 3.85
N ALA A 250 -15.97 0.41 2.87
CA ALA A 250 -16.55 -0.41 1.81
C ALA A 250 -17.23 -1.66 2.39
N THR A 251 -16.59 -2.31 3.35
CA THR A 251 -17.12 -3.52 4.00
C THR A 251 -18.43 -3.25 4.73
N ILE A 252 -18.54 -2.15 5.49
CA ILE A 252 -19.77 -1.88 6.23
C ILE A 252 -20.96 -1.51 5.32
N LEU A 253 -20.69 -0.94 4.14
CA LEU A 253 -21.73 -0.65 3.15
C LEU A 253 -22.35 -1.92 2.55
N LEU A 254 -21.66 -3.07 2.64
CA LEU A 254 -22.19 -4.39 2.24
C LEU A 254 -23.18 -4.99 3.27
N LEU A 255 -23.35 -4.35 4.43
CA LEU A 255 -24.31 -4.80 5.44
C LEU A 255 -25.73 -4.79 4.84
N PRO A 256 -26.54 -5.86 5.01
CA PRO A 256 -27.91 -5.87 4.52
C PRO A 256 -28.74 -4.79 5.24
N LYS A 257 -29.66 -4.18 4.50
CA LYS A 257 -30.58 -3.17 5.05
C LYS A 257 -31.74 -3.88 5.74
N PHE A 258 -31.67 -3.95 7.07
CA PHE A 258 -32.74 -4.47 7.92
C PHE A 258 -33.58 -3.29 8.42
N ASP A 259 -33.36 -2.87 9.66
CA ASP A 259 -33.97 -1.68 10.25
C ASP A 259 -33.19 -0.42 9.87
N SER A 260 -33.91 0.57 9.33
CA SER A 260 -33.37 1.88 8.92
C SER A 260 -32.59 2.59 10.05
N LEU A 261 -33.05 2.46 11.31
CA LEU A 261 -32.42 3.10 12.45
C LEU A 261 -31.12 2.38 12.84
N ILE A 262 -31.18 1.06 13.04
CA ILE A 262 -30.01 0.25 13.42
C ILE A 262 -28.93 0.32 12.33
N TYR A 263 -29.33 0.22 11.07
CA TYR A 263 -28.44 0.36 9.92
C TYR A 263 -27.74 1.72 9.91
N SER A 264 -28.51 2.80 10.14
CA SER A 264 -27.98 4.16 10.22
C SER A 264 -27.00 4.33 11.40
N LEU A 265 -27.33 3.80 12.57
CA LEU A 265 -26.46 3.85 13.75
C LEU A 265 -25.15 3.07 13.56
N ILE A 266 -25.21 1.89 12.94
CA ILE A 266 -24.02 1.07 12.65
C ILE A 266 -23.10 1.80 11.67
N LEU A 267 -23.64 2.34 10.58
CA LEU A 267 -22.86 3.08 9.59
C LEU A 267 -22.29 4.37 10.15
N PHE A 268 -23.06 5.10 10.96
CA PHE A 268 -22.56 6.26 11.68
C PHE A 268 -21.39 5.87 12.60
N THR A 269 -21.55 4.80 13.38
CA THR A 269 -20.53 4.38 14.34
C THR A 269 -19.25 3.96 13.62
N VAL A 270 -19.33 3.10 12.61
CA VAL A 270 -18.16 2.67 11.84
C VAL A 270 -17.51 3.85 11.11
N GLY A 271 -18.31 4.72 10.50
CA GLY A 271 -17.85 5.92 9.81
C GLY A 271 -17.15 6.94 10.70
N MET A 272 -17.68 7.18 11.90
CA MET A 272 -17.05 8.09 12.85
C MET A 272 -15.83 7.45 13.53
N VAL A 273 -15.85 6.15 13.78
CA VAL A 273 -14.66 5.42 14.27
C VAL A 273 -13.55 5.44 13.22
N THR A 274 -13.85 5.27 11.94
CA THR A 274 -12.85 5.34 10.86
C THR A 274 -12.29 6.74 10.72
N LEU A 275 -13.16 7.77 10.72
CA LEU A 275 -12.73 9.16 10.67
C LEU A 275 -11.86 9.53 11.89
N LEU A 276 -12.30 9.20 13.11
CA LEU A 276 -11.54 9.50 14.33
C LEU A 276 -10.22 8.73 14.37
N SER A 277 -10.20 7.48 13.91
CA SER A 277 -8.98 6.67 13.78
C SER A 277 -7.99 7.30 12.79
N PHE A 278 -8.48 7.80 11.66
CA PHE A 278 -7.67 8.49 10.66
C PHE A 278 -7.07 9.79 11.20
N LEU A 279 -7.89 10.62 11.86
CA LEU A 279 -7.41 11.84 12.51
C LEU A 279 -6.37 11.52 13.60
N ALA A 280 -6.66 10.53 14.46
CA ALA A 280 -5.73 10.12 15.51
C ALA A 280 -4.38 9.70 14.92
N GLY A 281 -4.38 8.89 13.86
CA GLY A 281 -3.16 8.54 13.14
C GLY A 281 -2.41 9.75 12.62
N LEU A 282 -3.09 10.66 11.89
CA LEU A 282 -2.49 11.85 11.30
C LEU A 282 -1.85 12.79 12.33
N PHE A 283 -2.48 12.98 13.49
CA PHE A 283 -1.98 13.88 14.54
C PHE A 283 -0.96 13.23 15.48
N VAL A 284 -1.00 11.91 15.65
CA VAL A 284 -0.16 11.21 16.62
C VAL A 284 1.11 10.66 15.98
N LEU A 285 1.05 10.11 14.75
CA LEU A 285 2.26 9.58 14.07
C LEU A 285 3.41 10.58 13.98
N PRO A 286 3.20 11.87 13.63
CA PRO A 286 4.28 12.85 13.52
C PRO A 286 5.07 13.03 14.81
N ARG A 287 4.46 12.81 15.98
CA ARG A 287 5.15 12.88 17.28
C ARG A 287 6.12 11.72 17.49
N PHE A 288 5.90 10.61 16.81
CA PHE A 288 6.75 9.43 16.84
C PHE A 288 7.69 9.35 15.63
N ALA A 289 7.60 10.24 14.65
CA ALA A 289 8.37 10.13 13.43
C ALA A 289 9.47 11.20 13.40
N LYS A 290 10.69 10.81 13.05
CA LYS A 290 11.75 11.79 12.82
C LYS A 290 11.45 12.50 11.51
N GLN A 291 11.47 13.83 11.52
CA GLN A 291 11.35 14.61 10.29
C GLN A 291 12.46 14.18 9.34
N LYS A 292 12.11 13.98 8.07
CA LYS A 292 13.06 13.56 7.05
C LYS A 292 14.00 14.76 6.82
N ASN A 293 15.13 14.78 7.53
CA ASN A 293 16.24 15.70 7.26
C ASN A 293 16.98 15.23 6.01
N GLU A 294 16.28 15.14 4.89
CA GLU A 294 16.93 15.12 3.58
C GLU A 294 17.41 16.56 3.35
N SER A 295 18.64 16.86 3.76
CA SER A 295 19.32 17.99 3.14
C SER A 295 19.46 17.60 1.66
N PRO A 296 18.80 18.27 0.71
CA PRO A 296 18.87 17.91 -0.71
C PRO A 296 20.32 17.87 -1.21
N ILE A 297 21.19 18.65 -0.55
CA ILE A 297 22.64 18.70 -0.75
C ILE A 297 23.31 17.33 -0.53
N LEU A 298 23.04 16.66 0.60
CA LEU A 298 23.68 15.39 0.97
C LEU A 298 23.23 14.23 0.09
N GLU A 299 21.94 14.16 -0.27
CA GLU A 299 21.44 13.11 -1.16
C GLU A 299 21.96 13.30 -2.59
N GLY A 300 22.01 14.56 -3.05
CA GLY A 300 22.57 14.92 -4.33
C GLY A 300 24.06 14.60 -4.44
N SER A 301 24.85 14.91 -3.41
CA SER A 301 26.28 14.59 -3.38
C SER A 301 26.55 13.09 -3.38
N VAL A 302 25.74 12.30 -2.65
CA VAL A 302 25.84 10.83 -2.67
C VAL A 302 25.51 10.27 -4.05
N ARG A 303 24.44 10.75 -4.71
CA ARG A 303 24.11 10.32 -6.08
C ARG A 303 25.21 10.67 -7.08
N ILE A 304 25.79 11.86 -6.98
CA ILE A 304 26.93 12.27 -7.82
C ILE A 304 28.12 11.35 -7.58
N SER A 305 28.45 11.05 -6.32
CA SER A 305 29.56 10.16 -5.98
C SER A 305 29.37 8.75 -6.56
N ILE A 306 28.15 8.19 -6.46
CA ILE A 306 27.85 6.88 -7.07
C ILE A 306 28.01 6.93 -8.59
N LEU A 307 27.50 7.98 -9.25
CA LEU A 307 27.62 8.11 -10.71
C LEU A 307 29.08 8.27 -11.14
N GLN A 308 29.91 8.98 -10.38
CA GLN A 308 31.34 9.09 -10.65
C GLN A 308 32.06 7.75 -10.50
N VAL A 309 31.73 6.95 -9.47
CA VAL A 309 32.28 5.59 -9.32
C VAL A 309 31.91 4.73 -10.53
N VAL A 310 30.65 4.79 -10.99
CA VAL A 310 30.21 4.05 -12.18
C VAL A 310 30.93 4.52 -13.44
N VAL A 311 31.14 5.82 -13.62
CA VAL A 311 31.90 6.36 -14.77
C VAL A 311 33.35 5.91 -14.73
N ASN A 312 34.02 5.99 -13.58
CA ASN A 312 35.40 5.53 -13.45
C ASN A 312 35.54 4.03 -13.75
N GLU A 313 34.62 3.21 -13.28
CA GLU A 313 34.62 1.77 -13.60
C GLU A 313 34.41 1.53 -15.10
N LEU A 314 33.46 2.24 -15.71
CA LEU A 314 33.21 2.17 -17.14
C LEU A 314 34.39 2.64 -17.98
N GLU A 315 35.17 3.63 -17.51
CA GLU A 315 36.38 4.12 -18.16
C GLU A 315 37.51 3.07 -18.12
N LEU A 316 37.63 2.30 -17.03
CA LEU A 316 38.58 1.19 -16.93
C LEU A 316 38.19 0.03 -17.85
N ASP A 317 36.90 -0.28 -17.96
CA ASP A 317 36.37 -1.35 -18.82
C ASP A 317 36.51 -1.05 -20.33
N ILE A 318 36.86 0.18 -20.74
CA ILE A 318 36.99 0.56 -22.17
C ILE A 318 38.07 -0.27 -22.86
N GLU A 319 39.18 -0.54 -22.18
CA GLU A 319 40.35 -1.21 -22.78
C GLU A 319 40.04 -2.67 -23.14
N ASP A 320 39.18 -3.33 -22.37
CA ASP A 320 38.83 -4.75 -22.54
C ASP A 320 37.48 -4.98 -23.26
N ALA A 321 36.79 -3.91 -23.66
CA ALA A 321 35.44 -4.00 -24.20
C ALA A 321 35.38 -4.37 -25.69
N ALA A 322 34.49 -5.31 -26.02
CA ALA A 322 34.18 -5.68 -27.40
C ALA A 322 33.57 -4.54 -28.25
N ASN A 323 33.01 -3.50 -27.61
CA ASN A 323 32.48 -2.31 -28.30
C ASN A 323 32.77 -1.01 -27.51
N PRO A 324 33.96 -0.43 -27.68
CA PRO A 324 34.38 0.79 -26.96
C PRO A 324 33.47 1.99 -27.23
N ASN A 325 33.00 2.14 -28.48
CA ASN A 325 32.14 3.26 -28.89
C ASN A 325 30.80 3.27 -28.13
N GLY A 326 30.25 2.09 -27.82
CA GLY A 326 29.05 1.98 -26.99
C GLY A 326 29.27 2.51 -25.57
N ILE A 327 30.43 2.22 -24.98
CA ILE A 327 30.80 2.66 -23.63
C ILE A 327 30.99 4.18 -23.61
N TYR A 328 31.66 4.78 -24.60
CA TYR A 328 31.79 6.25 -24.71
C TYR A 328 30.44 6.97 -24.72
N ILE A 329 29.44 6.45 -25.45
CA ILE A 329 28.10 7.03 -25.49
C ILE A 329 27.43 6.98 -24.11
N VAL A 330 27.57 5.86 -23.41
CA VAL A 330 27.00 5.65 -22.06
C VAL A 330 27.67 6.57 -21.03
N ILE A 331 29.01 6.67 -21.04
CA ILE A 331 29.77 7.61 -20.22
C ILE A 331 29.30 9.04 -20.46
N GLY A 332 29.12 9.45 -21.71
CA GLY A 332 28.59 10.77 -22.06
C GLY A 332 27.15 11.03 -21.55
N GLN A 333 26.32 10.01 -21.40
CA GLN A 333 25.01 10.13 -20.75
C GLN A 333 25.15 10.31 -19.23
N TYR A 334 26.07 9.59 -18.59
CA TYR A 334 26.34 9.73 -17.16
C TYR A 334 26.91 11.11 -16.82
N TYR A 335 27.87 11.64 -17.58
CA TYR A 335 28.39 12.99 -17.38
C TYR A 335 27.28 14.06 -17.48
N ARG A 336 26.39 13.97 -18.48
CA ARG A 336 25.23 14.87 -18.59
C ARG A 336 24.31 14.79 -17.38
N ARG A 337 24.13 13.60 -16.81
CA ARG A 337 23.30 13.38 -15.62
C ARG A 337 23.96 13.92 -14.34
N ILE A 338 25.27 13.72 -14.19
CA ILE A 338 26.08 14.31 -13.11
C ILE A 338 25.97 15.84 -13.16
N GLU A 339 26.15 16.42 -14.35
CA GLU A 339 26.06 17.86 -14.57
C GLU A 339 24.68 18.42 -14.19
N HIS A 340 23.61 17.73 -14.58
CA HIS A 340 22.25 18.11 -14.21
C HIS A 340 22.03 18.11 -12.70
N LEU A 341 22.52 17.08 -12.00
CA LEU A 341 22.43 16.99 -10.54
C LEU A 341 23.25 18.11 -9.86
N TYR A 342 24.46 18.39 -10.36
CA TYR A 342 25.28 19.51 -9.88
C TYR A 342 24.53 20.85 -9.98
N ARG A 343 23.86 21.11 -11.12
CA ARG A 343 23.06 22.34 -11.31
C ARG A 343 21.85 22.45 -10.39
N GLN A 344 21.23 21.33 -10.02
CA GLN A 344 20.13 21.32 -9.07
C GLN A 344 20.59 21.63 -7.65
N LEU A 345 21.83 21.25 -7.30
CA LEU A 345 22.43 21.45 -5.98
C LEU A 345 23.10 22.82 -5.83
N MET A 346 23.51 23.46 -6.93
CA MET A 346 24.09 24.80 -6.94
C MET A 346 23.09 25.86 -6.43
N SER A 347 23.59 26.79 -5.62
CA SER A 347 22.88 28.02 -5.27
C SER A 347 22.59 28.86 -6.51
N VAL A 348 21.62 29.78 -6.41
CA VAL A 348 21.24 30.67 -7.53
C VAL A 348 22.44 31.50 -8.02
N ASP A 349 23.31 31.93 -7.10
CA ASP A 349 24.50 32.73 -7.43
C ASP A 349 25.58 31.92 -8.16
N MET A 350 25.86 30.70 -7.68
CA MET A 350 26.76 29.75 -8.35
C MET A 350 26.30 29.43 -9.78
N ARG A 351 24.98 29.29 -10.01
CA ARG A 351 24.43 29.07 -11.36
C ARG A 351 24.68 30.25 -12.29
N LYS A 352 24.55 31.49 -11.81
CA LYS A 352 24.84 32.70 -12.59
C LYS A 352 26.32 32.78 -12.94
N GLU A 353 27.19 32.44 -12.00
CA GLU A 353 28.65 32.44 -12.21
C GLU A 353 29.07 31.40 -13.25
N VAL A 354 28.57 30.16 -13.16
CA VAL A 354 28.83 29.11 -14.18
C VAL A 354 28.29 29.50 -15.55
N ALA A 355 27.10 30.11 -15.62
CA ALA A 355 26.55 30.60 -16.90
C ALA A 355 27.42 31.70 -17.51
N SER A 356 27.96 32.61 -16.68
CA SER A 356 28.87 33.67 -17.13
C SER A 356 30.21 33.12 -17.64
N LEU A 357 30.75 32.09 -16.99
CA LEU A 357 31.98 31.41 -17.42
C LEU A 357 31.78 30.68 -18.76
N ARG A 358 30.63 30.04 -18.98
CA ARG A 358 30.31 29.41 -20.27
C ARG A 358 30.17 30.41 -21.40
N LEU A 359 29.53 31.55 -21.15
CA LEU A 359 29.43 32.63 -22.14
C LEU A 359 30.82 33.11 -22.55
N LYS A 360 31.73 33.31 -21.59
CA LYS A 360 33.13 33.66 -21.88
C LYS A 360 33.87 32.58 -22.66
N LEU A 361 33.59 31.30 -22.40
CA LEU A 361 34.22 30.18 -23.11
C LEU A 361 33.78 30.12 -24.58
N VAL A 362 32.50 30.34 -24.85
CA VAL A 362 31.94 30.42 -26.22
C VAL A 362 32.41 31.68 -26.96
N GLU A 363 32.79 32.74 -26.23
CA GLU A 363 33.36 33.96 -26.80
C GLU A 363 34.85 33.83 -27.16
N ILE A 364 35.52 32.77 -26.68
CA ILE A 364 36.94 32.47 -26.92
C ILE A 364 37.12 31.41 -28.03
N GLU A 365 36.10 30.59 -28.31
CA GLU A 365 36.01 29.72 -29.51
C GLU A 365 35.50 30.49 -30.73
#